data_AF-A0A2M8GKK3-F1
#
_entry.id   AF-A0A2M8GKK3-F1
#
_cell.length_a   1.000
_cell.length_b   1.000
_cell.length_c   1.000
_cell.angle_alpha   90.00
_cell.angle_beta   90.00
_cell.angle_gamma   90.00
#
_symmetry.space_group_name_H-M   'P 1'
#
loop_
_entity.id
_entity.type
_entity.pdbx_description
1 polymer ?
#
loop_
_entity_poly.entity_id
_entity_poly.type
_entity_poly.pdbx_seq_one_letter_code
_entity_poly.pdbx_strand_id
1 'polypeptide(L)'
;MIKNSQIKIYKSKIGGINIRVKFNRETVWMTQTQIAELFGTKRPAITKHINNIFESKELIEKSNVLKRNIANSDKPINRLKLKPGEFSKKVIELALKIPEGRVTTYGILAQVAGGHPMMVQMITHILGKSPDVDKIPFHRIVYSNGKVWLEPRYEKERLKLYKKEGIKLDENNKLIDFDKKVFTF
;
A
#
# COMPACT_ATOMS: atom_id res chain seq x y z
N MET A 1 7.34 -15.62 -10.50
CA MET A 1 7.66 -15.01 -11.81
C MET A 1 6.36 -14.87 -12.61
N ILE A 2 5.90 -13.66 -12.92
CA ILE A 2 4.71 -13.45 -13.78
C ILE A 2 5.19 -12.89 -15.12
N LYS A 3 4.93 -13.65 -16.19
CA LYS A 3 5.35 -13.45 -17.58
C LYS A 3 4.80 -12.15 -18.19
N ASN A 4 5.69 -11.44 -18.90
CA ASN A 4 5.52 -10.43 -19.96
C ASN A 4 4.09 -9.92 -20.26
N SER A 5 3.84 -8.66 -19.91
CA SER A 5 2.74 -7.86 -20.47
C SER A 5 3.13 -7.38 -21.88
N GLN A 6 2.65 -8.06 -22.93
CA GLN A 6 2.81 -7.58 -24.31
C GLN A 6 1.88 -6.38 -24.56
N ILE A 7 2.46 -5.24 -24.91
CA ILE A 7 1.73 -4.04 -25.34
C ILE A 7 1.60 -4.14 -26.87
N LYS A 8 0.37 -4.31 -27.38
CA LYS A 8 0.07 -4.21 -28.82
C LYS A 8 -0.65 -2.89 -29.09
N ILE A 9 -0.20 -2.14 -30.10
CA ILE A 9 -0.79 -0.87 -30.53
C ILE A 9 -1.80 -1.16 -31.64
N TYR A 10 -3.06 -0.80 -31.43
CA TYR A 10 -4.11 -0.91 -32.44
C TYR A 10 -4.37 0.47 -33.03
N LYS A 11 -4.33 0.57 -34.36
CA LYS A 11 -4.69 1.77 -35.10
C LYS A 11 -6.17 1.72 -35.42
N SER A 12 -6.92 2.74 -35.00
CA SER A 12 -8.31 2.92 -35.44
C SER A 12 -8.37 3.16 -36.95
N LYS A 13 -9.46 2.72 -37.60
CA LYS A 13 -9.74 3.00 -39.03
C LYS A 13 -9.95 4.49 -39.29
N ILE A 14 -10.20 5.27 -38.24
CA ILE A 14 -10.36 6.72 -38.29
C ILE A 14 -9.05 7.32 -37.79
N GLY A 15 -8.15 7.63 -38.74
CA GLY A 15 -6.99 8.50 -38.60
C GLY A 15 -6.27 8.55 -37.24
N GLY A 16 -5.19 7.77 -37.10
CA GLY A 16 -4.00 8.21 -36.38
C GLY A 16 -3.94 8.05 -34.85
N ILE A 17 -4.91 7.43 -34.19
CA ILE A 17 -4.89 7.32 -32.73
C ILE A 17 -4.26 5.99 -32.29
N ASN A 18 -3.18 6.08 -31.50
CA ASN A 18 -2.48 4.94 -30.90
C ASN A 18 -3.03 4.66 -29.49
N ILE A 19 -3.91 3.67 -29.34
CA ILE A 19 -4.43 3.26 -28.03
C ILE A 19 -3.46 2.25 -27.39
N ARG A 20 -2.91 2.58 -26.21
CA ARG A 20 -2.12 1.64 -25.40
C ARG A 20 -3.04 0.76 -24.56
N VAL A 21 -2.96 -0.55 -24.78
CA VAL A 21 -3.85 -1.51 -24.14
C VAL A 21 -3.03 -2.62 -23.48
N LYS A 22 -3.48 -3.05 -22.30
CA LYS A 22 -2.89 -4.21 -21.61
C LYS A 22 -3.63 -5.47 -22.05
N PHE A 23 -2.88 -6.42 -22.60
CA PHE A 23 -3.39 -7.75 -22.96
C PHE A 23 -3.02 -8.76 -21.87
N ASN A 24 -3.98 -9.60 -21.49
CA ASN A 24 -3.75 -10.77 -20.66
C ASN A 24 -4.49 -11.96 -21.28
N ARG A 25 -3.73 -12.88 -21.91
CA ARG A 25 -4.26 -13.99 -22.71
C ARG A 25 -5.22 -13.48 -23.79
N GLU A 26 -6.51 -13.75 -23.65
CA GLU A 26 -7.58 -13.34 -24.58
C GLU A 26 -8.35 -12.11 -24.08
N THR A 27 -8.03 -11.59 -22.90
CA THR A 27 -8.73 -10.47 -22.27
C THR A 27 -8.00 -9.16 -22.51
N VAL A 28 -8.77 -8.16 -22.93
CA VAL A 28 -8.29 -6.82 -23.28
C VAL A 28 -8.77 -5.83 -22.23
N TRP A 29 -7.85 -5.17 -21.54
CA TRP A 29 -8.17 -4.20 -20.48
C TRP A 29 -8.13 -2.77 -21.03
N MET A 30 -9.28 -2.12 -21.11
CA MET A 30 -9.47 -0.75 -21.60
C MET A 30 -10.37 0.06 -20.65
N THR A 31 -10.25 1.39 -20.69
CA THR A 31 -11.22 2.29 -20.05
C THR A 31 -12.45 2.49 -20.93
N GLN A 32 -13.58 2.91 -20.36
CA GLN A 32 -14.81 3.22 -21.13
C GLN A 32 -14.56 4.26 -22.23
N THR A 33 -13.68 5.25 -21.96
CA THR A 33 -13.29 6.26 -22.95
C THR A 33 -12.50 5.64 -24.11
N GLN A 34 -11.55 4.75 -23.82
CA GLN A 34 -10.78 4.04 -24.87
C GLN A 34 -11.65 3.11 -25.71
N ILE A 35 -12.65 2.46 -25.11
CA ILE A 35 -13.63 1.64 -25.84
C ILE A 35 -14.47 2.56 -26.74
N ALA A 36 -14.94 3.70 -26.23
CA ALA A 36 -15.70 4.67 -27.01
C ALA A 36 -14.89 5.15 -28.24
N GLU A 37 -13.61 5.48 -28.05
CA GLU A 37 -12.69 5.88 -29.12
C GLU A 37 -12.44 4.76 -30.14
N LEU A 38 -12.25 3.52 -29.68
CA LEU A 38 -12.00 2.37 -30.55
C LEU A 38 -13.20 2.05 -31.45
N PHE A 39 -14.41 2.11 -30.89
CA PHE A 39 -15.65 1.78 -31.61
C PHE A 39 -16.31 3.02 -32.25
N GLY A 40 -15.68 4.18 -32.20
CA GLY A 40 -16.21 5.41 -32.79
C GLY A 40 -17.55 5.85 -32.20
N THR A 41 -17.77 5.61 -30.91
CA THR A 41 -19.02 5.93 -30.20
C THR A 41 -18.78 6.91 -29.06
N LYS A 42 -19.85 7.40 -28.42
CA LYS A 42 -19.77 8.31 -27.28
C LYS A 42 -19.67 7.51 -25.98
N ARG A 43 -18.89 7.99 -25.00
CA ARG A 43 -18.78 7.39 -23.65
C ARG A 43 -20.14 7.06 -23.01
N PRO A 44 -21.18 7.92 -23.06
CA PRO A 44 -22.49 7.61 -22.48
C PRO A 44 -23.17 6.39 -23.11
N ALA A 45 -22.94 6.13 -24.40
CA ALA A 45 -23.47 4.94 -25.06
C ALA A 45 -22.84 3.67 -24.46
N ILE A 46 -21.51 3.66 -24.26
CA ILE A 46 -20.80 2.56 -23.59
C ILE A 46 -21.34 2.34 -22.17
N THR A 47 -21.53 3.42 -21.39
CA THR A 47 -22.13 3.31 -20.05
C THR A 47 -23.53 2.70 -20.10
N LYS A 48 -24.37 3.14 -21.04
CA LYS A 48 -25.72 2.60 -21.24
C LYS A 48 -25.69 1.10 -21.58
N HIS A 49 -24.79 0.68 -22.48
CA HIS A 49 -24.64 -0.73 -22.82
C HIS A 49 -24.21 -1.57 -21.62
N ILE A 50 -23.25 -1.09 -20.82
CA ILE A 50 -22.81 -1.79 -19.60
C ILE A 50 -23.97 -1.94 -18.62
N ASN A 51 -24.77 -0.88 -18.41
CA ASN A 51 -25.92 -0.94 -17.52
C ASN A 51 -26.98 -1.94 -18.03
N ASN A 52 -27.27 -1.93 -19.33
CA ASN A 52 -28.22 -2.88 -19.92
C ASN A 52 -27.77 -4.35 -19.76
N ILE A 53 -26.46 -4.63 -19.83
CA ILE A 53 -25.90 -5.98 -19.62
C ILE A 53 -26.12 -6.45 -18.17
N PHE A 54 -26.07 -5.53 -17.20
CA PHE A 54 -26.39 -5.85 -15.81
C PHE A 54 -27.90 -5.98 -15.58
N GLU A 55 -28.72 -5.11 -16.18
CA GLU A 55 -30.18 -5.15 -16.08
C GLU A 55 -30.78 -6.43 -16.71
N SER A 56 -30.23 -6.86 -17.85
CA SER A 56 -30.58 -8.12 -18.52
C SER A 56 -30.05 -9.36 -17.80
N LYS A 57 -29.25 -9.20 -16.73
CA LYS A 57 -28.58 -10.27 -15.97
C LYS A 57 -27.65 -11.16 -16.81
N GLU A 58 -27.23 -10.70 -18.00
CA GLU A 58 -26.20 -11.36 -18.80
C GLU A 58 -24.86 -11.45 -18.05
N LEU A 59 -24.59 -10.48 -17.17
CA LEU A 59 -23.48 -10.52 -16.23
C LEU A 59 -23.96 -10.26 -14.79
N ILE A 60 -23.40 -11.02 -13.85
CA ILE A 60 -23.65 -10.85 -12.43
C ILE A 60 -22.75 -9.72 -11.90
N GLU A 61 -23.36 -8.56 -11.65
CA GLU A 61 -22.72 -7.33 -11.16
C GLU A 61 -21.79 -7.56 -9.95
N LYS A 62 -22.18 -8.50 -9.07
CA LYS A 62 -21.48 -8.87 -7.85
C LYS A 62 -20.06 -9.44 -8.04
N SER A 63 -19.61 -9.75 -9.26
CA SER A 63 -18.33 -10.41 -9.53
C SER A 63 -17.35 -9.63 -10.43
N ASN A 64 -17.74 -8.53 -11.08
CA ASN A 64 -16.97 -7.98 -12.21
C ASN A 64 -16.48 -6.52 -12.05
N VAL A 65 -16.65 -5.88 -10.89
CA VAL A 65 -16.16 -4.52 -10.63
C VAL A 65 -15.17 -4.51 -9.46
N LEU A 66 -13.93 -4.12 -9.74
CA LEU A 66 -12.96 -3.78 -8.70
C LEU A 66 -13.55 -2.61 -7.88
N LYS A 67 -13.95 -2.91 -6.64
CA LYS A 67 -14.55 -2.10 -5.57
C LYS A 67 -13.86 -0.74 -5.30
N ARG A 68 -13.80 0.18 -6.26
CA ARG A 68 -13.18 1.49 -6.04
C ARG A 68 -14.05 2.71 -6.36
N ASN A 69 -15.17 2.59 -7.09
CA ASN A 69 -15.87 3.78 -7.60
C ASN A 69 -17.42 3.77 -7.57
N ILE A 70 -18.08 3.14 -6.57
CA ILE A 70 -19.54 3.34 -6.39
C ILE A 70 -19.86 3.53 -4.91
N ALA A 71 -20.58 4.62 -4.61
CA ALA A 71 -20.90 5.11 -3.27
C ALA A 71 -21.96 4.28 -2.51
N ASN A 72 -22.55 3.24 -3.10
CA ASN A 72 -23.61 2.42 -2.48
C ASN A 72 -23.41 0.92 -2.76
N SER A 73 -22.43 0.28 -2.12
CA SER A 73 -22.17 -1.16 -2.26
C SER A 73 -22.47 -1.93 -0.96
N ASP A 74 -23.52 -2.75 -0.98
CA ASP A 74 -23.99 -3.58 0.15
C ASP A 74 -23.18 -4.87 0.42
N LYS A 75 -21.96 -4.98 -0.11
CA LYS A 75 -21.02 -6.04 0.30
C LYS A 75 -19.87 -5.41 1.07
N PRO A 76 -19.51 -5.94 2.25
CA PRO A 76 -18.56 -5.29 3.12
C PRO A 76 -17.25 -5.11 2.34
N ILE A 77 -16.69 -3.91 2.44
CA ILE A 77 -15.24 -3.70 2.30
C ILE A 77 -14.58 -4.86 3.07
N ASN A 78 -13.42 -5.36 2.66
CA ASN A 78 -12.57 -6.08 3.63
C ASN A 78 -12.15 -5.02 4.67
N ARG A 79 -13.11 -4.56 5.48
CA ARG A 79 -12.92 -4.02 6.80
C ARG A 79 -12.15 -5.14 7.44
N LEU A 80 -10.87 -4.88 7.69
CA LEU A 80 -10.16 -5.54 8.75
C LEU A 80 -11.18 -5.82 9.84
N LYS A 81 -11.43 -7.10 10.13
CA LYS A 81 -12.23 -7.50 11.29
C LYS A 81 -11.43 -7.24 12.57
N LEU A 82 -10.68 -6.13 12.61
CA LEU A 82 -10.01 -5.65 13.80
C LEU A 82 -11.07 -4.92 14.60
N LYS A 83 -11.32 -5.37 15.81
CA LYS A 83 -12.16 -4.63 16.75
C LYS A 83 -11.54 -3.24 16.97
N PRO A 84 -12.35 -2.22 17.31
CA PRO A 84 -11.82 -0.91 17.69
C PRO A 84 -10.70 -1.06 18.73
N GLY A 85 -9.51 -0.53 18.42
CA GLY A 85 -8.31 -0.61 19.28
C GLY A 85 -7.43 -1.87 19.13
N GLU A 86 -7.88 -2.90 18.40
CA GLU A 86 -7.07 -4.12 18.18
C GLU A 86 -5.84 -3.84 17.29
N PHE A 87 -5.99 -2.94 16.32
CA PHE A 87 -4.87 -2.45 15.51
C PHE A 87 -3.79 -1.80 16.38
N SER A 88 -4.17 -0.88 17.26
CA SER A 88 -3.24 -0.17 18.13
C SER A 88 -2.48 -1.12 19.07
N LYS A 89 -3.20 -2.08 19.68
CA LYS A 89 -2.59 -3.12 20.52
C LYS A 89 -1.57 -3.95 19.74
N LYS A 90 -1.92 -4.36 18.53
CA LYS A 90 -1.04 -5.15 17.66
C LYS A 90 0.20 -4.37 17.23
N VAL A 91 0.07 -3.09 16.91
CA VAL A 91 1.21 -2.21 16.60
C VAL A 91 2.19 -2.13 17.79
N ILE A 92 1.68 -1.94 19.01
CA ILE A 92 2.51 -1.88 20.22
C ILE A 92 3.19 -3.22 20.48
N GLU A 93 2.46 -4.34 20.36
CA GLU A 93 3.01 -5.70 20.54
C GLU A 93 4.14 -5.99 19.55
N LEU A 94 3.95 -5.66 18.27
CA LEU A 94 4.96 -5.83 17.23
C LEU A 94 6.17 -4.95 17.50
N ALA A 95 5.98 -3.69 17.92
CA ALA A 95 7.09 -2.80 18.26
C ALA A 95 7.98 -3.37 19.39
N LEU A 96 7.37 -4.03 20.39
CA LEU A 96 8.10 -4.66 21.49
C LEU A 96 8.84 -5.94 21.09
N LYS A 97 8.42 -6.61 20.01
CA LYS A 97 9.04 -7.85 19.51
C LYS A 97 10.32 -7.63 18.70
N ILE A 98 10.68 -6.39 18.37
CA ILE A 98 11.85 -6.10 17.52
C ILE A 98 13.13 -6.44 18.29
N PRO A 99 13.95 -7.41 17.83
CA PRO A 99 15.16 -7.80 18.55
C PRO A 99 16.26 -6.74 18.46
N GLU A 100 17.18 -6.77 19.42
CA GLU A 100 18.37 -5.91 19.45
C GLU A 100 19.22 -6.05 18.18
N GLY A 101 19.72 -4.92 17.68
CA GLY A 101 20.58 -4.89 16.49
C GLY A 101 19.83 -5.02 15.15
N ARG A 102 18.52 -5.27 15.17
CA ARG A 102 17.66 -5.20 13.97
C ARG A 102 16.75 -3.98 14.03
N VAL A 103 16.28 -3.57 12.85
CA VAL A 103 15.36 -2.45 12.69
C VAL A 103 14.13 -2.86 11.92
N THR A 104 13.01 -2.18 12.14
CA THR A 104 11.81 -2.33 11.30
C THR A 104 11.38 -0.97 10.76
N THR A 105 10.41 -0.96 9.85
CA THR A 105 9.87 0.27 9.29
C THR A 105 8.45 0.52 9.75
N TYR A 106 8.07 1.80 9.82
CA TYR A 106 6.67 2.18 10.08
C TYR A 106 5.69 1.53 9.10
N GLY A 107 6.11 1.36 7.84
CA GLY A 107 5.33 0.67 6.81
C GLY A 107 5.09 -0.81 7.11
N ILE A 108 6.15 -1.54 7.49
CA ILE A 108 6.05 -2.96 7.86
C ILE A 108 5.15 -3.14 9.08
N LEU A 109 5.32 -2.30 10.12
CA LEU A 109 4.45 -2.34 11.30
C LEU A 109 2.98 -2.14 10.94
N ALA A 110 2.68 -1.13 10.12
CA ALA A 110 1.31 -0.89 9.67
C ALA A 110 0.76 -2.09 8.88
N GLN A 111 1.52 -2.65 7.95
CA GLN A 111 1.11 -3.77 7.12
C GLN A 111 0.87 -5.05 7.94
N VAL A 112 1.80 -5.41 8.82
CA VAL A 112 1.72 -6.63 9.65
C VAL A 112 0.64 -6.51 10.72
N ALA A 113 0.41 -5.32 11.26
CA ALA A 113 -0.73 -5.03 12.11
C ALA A 113 -2.08 -5.13 11.36
N GLY A 114 -2.05 -5.29 10.03
CA GLY A 114 -3.21 -5.40 9.16
C GLY A 114 -3.70 -4.05 8.62
N GLY A 115 -3.05 -2.95 8.95
CA GLY A 115 -3.45 -1.61 8.51
C GLY A 115 -3.21 -1.35 7.03
N HIS A 116 -3.86 -0.29 6.53
CA HIS A 116 -3.60 0.23 5.19
C HIS A 116 -2.25 1.01 5.18
N PRO A 117 -1.47 1.02 4.09
CA PRO A 117 -0.22 1.79 4.01
C PRO A 117 -0.35 3.28 4.34
N MET A 118 -1.52 3.88 4.14
CA MET A 118 -1.80 5.27 4.53
C MET A 118 -1.85 5.48 6.05
N MET A 119 -1.95 4.42 6.86
CA MET A 119 -1.97 4.48 8.32
C MET A 119 -0.58 4.62 8.95
N VAL A 120 0.49 4.69 8.15
CA VAL A 120 1.88 4.89 8.62
C VAL A 120 2.00 6.10 9.55
N GLN A 121 1.32 7.20 9.22
CA GLN A 121 1.31 8.42 10.04
C GLN A 121 0.67 8.22 11.42
N MET A 122 -0.25 7.25 11.53
CA MET A 122 -0.94 6.94 12.79
C MET A 122 -0.06 6.10 13.72
N ILE A 123 0.95 5.38 13.20
CA ILE A 123 1.83 4.52 14.01
C ILE A 123 2.54 5.34 15.08
N THR A 124 3.09 6.49 14.73
CA THR A 124 3.76 7.38 15.68
C THR A 124 2.81 7.84 16.78
N HIS A 125 1.57 8.21 16.41
CA HIS A 125 0.54 8.61 17.38
C HIS A 125 0.14 7.46 18.31
N ILE A 126 -0.01 6.25 17.78
CA ILE A 126 -0.36 5.04 18.54
C ILE A 126 0.74 4.70 19.54
N LEU A 127 1.99 4.66 19.09
CA LEU A 127 3.14 4.33 19.95
C LEU A 127 3.32 5.39 21.04
N GLY A 128 3.17 6.68 20.71
CA GLY A 128 3.29 7.78 21.68
C GLY A 128 2.17 7.84 22.73
N LYS A 129 0.98 7.32 22.43
CA LYS A 129 -0.14 7.19 23.39
C LYS A 129 -0.15 5.87 24.15
N SER A 130 0.83 5.00 23.92
CA SER A 130 0.92 3.72 24.61
C SER A 130 1.14 3.94 26.12
N PRO A 131 0.49 3.18 27.02
CA PRO A 131 0.77 3.23 28.45
C PRO A 131 2.22 2.81 28.78
N ASP A 132 2.81 1.95 27.94
CA ASP A 132 4.19 1.47 28.07
C ASP A 132 5.13 2.17 27.07
N VAL A 133 4.95 3.47 26.83
CA VAL A 133 5.74 4.22 25.86
C VAL A 133 7.25 4.12 26.11
N ASP A 134 7.66 4.08 27.38
CA ASP A 134 9.07 4.00 27.79
C ASP A 134 9.74 2.68 27.40
N LYS A 135 8.97 1.61 27.19
CA LYS A 135 9.49 0.30 26.79
C LYS A 135 9.61 0.17 25.27
N ILE A 136 9.02 1.08 24.50
CA ILE A 136 8.99 0.99 23.04
C ILE A 136 10.36 1.39 22.48
N PRO A 137 11.03 0.50 21.70
CA PRO A 137 12.34 0.80 21.15
C PRO A 137 12.23 1.70 19.91
N PHE A 138 11.90 2.98 20.09
CA PHE A 138 11.75 3.95 19.00
C PHE A 138 13.00 4.07 18.12
N HIS A 139 14.19 3.79 18.67
CA HIS A 139 15.43 3.75 17.90
C HIS A 139 15.42 2.65 16.83
N ARG A 140 14.74 1.51 17.07
CA ARG A 140 14.66 0.41 16.10
C ARG A 140 13.60 0.61 15.00
N ILE A 141 12.78 1.66 15.10
CA ILE A 141 11.72 1.96 14.12
C ILE A 141 12.16 3.12 13.22
N VAL A 142 12.30 2.84 11.93
CA VAL A 142 12.88 3.77 10.95
C VAL A 142 11.97 4.00 9.74
N TYR A 143 12.31 4.98 8.92
CA TYR A 143 11.60 5.22 7.67
C TYR A 143 11.87 4.12 6.64
N SER A 144 10.98 3.97 5.65
CA SER A 144 11.11 2.94 4.59
C SER A 144 12.39 3.07 3.75
N ASN A 145 12.97 4.26 3.68
CA ASN A 145 14.22 4.53 3.01
C ASN A 145 15.47 4.27 3.89
N GLY A 146 15.29 3.74 5.10
CA GLY A 146 16.36 3.49 6.07
C GLY A 146 16.83 4.75 6.82
N LYS A 147 16.18 5.90 6.61
CA LYS A 147 16.48 7.12 7.36
C LYS A 147 16.00 6.99 8.80
N VAL A 148 16.81 7.44 9.75
CA VAL A 148 16.41 7.53 11.16
C VAL A 148 15.80 8.90 11.45
N TRP A 149 14.85 8.90 12.38
CA TRP A 149 14.35 10.14 12.96
C TRP A 149 15.27 10.57 14.09
N LEU A 150 15.98 11.68 13.94
CA LEU A 150 16.85 12.27 14.95
C LEU A 150 16.35 13.67 15.28
N GLU A 151 15.53 13.76 16.32
CA GLU A 151 15.17 15.03 16.95
C GLU A 151 16.34 15.46 17.86
N PRO A 152 16.79 16.73 17.85
CA PRO A 152 17.92 17.19 18.64
C PRO A 152 17.82 16.86 20.14
N ARG A 153 16.58 16.83 20.66
CA ARG A 153 16.29 16.49 22.05
C ARG A 153 16.70 15.05 22.43
N TYR A 154 16.57 14.10 21.51
CA TYR A 154 16.77 12.67 21.75
C TYR A 154 17.98 12.08 21.00
N GLU A 155 18.66 12.90 20.21
CA GLU A 155 19.75 12.47 19.34
C GLU A 155 20.89 11.78 20.11
N LYS A 156 21.36 12.40 21.20
CA LYS A 156 22.46 11.88 22.02
C LYS A 156 22.15 10.49 22.59
N GLU A 157 20.92 10.26 23.02
CA GLU A 157 20.48 8.98 23.58
C GLU A 157 20.34 7.91 22.48
N ARG A 158 19.70 8.26 21.35
CA ARG A 158 19.56 7.33 20.21
C ARG A 158 20.91 6.89 19.66
N LEU A 159 21.87 7.80 19.53
CA LEU A 159 23.21 7.46 19.04
C LEU A 159 23.95 6.50 19.99
N LYS A 160 23.78 6.63 21.31
CA LYS A 160 24.32 5.66 22.29
C LYS A 160 23.70 4.28 22.11
N LEU A 161 22.37 4.22 21.93
CA LEU A 161 21.66 2.96 21.70
C LEU A 161 22.09 2.29 20.38
N TYR A 162 22.24 3.07 19.31
CA TYR A 162 22.75 2.54 18.04
C TYR A 162 24.15 1.97 18.17
N LYS A 163 25.06 2.66 18.87
CA LYS A 163 26.41 2.14 19.13
C LYS A 163 26.38 0.84 19.93
N LYS A 164 25.53 0.77 20.97
CA LYS A 164 25.35 -0.44 21.79
C LYS A 164 24.85 -1.63 20.97
N GLU A 165 23.92 -1.38 20.04
CA GLU A 165 23.31 -2.42 19.19
C GLU A 165 24.07 -2.65 17.86
N GLY A 166 25.24 -2.05 17.68
CA GLY A 166 26.04 -2.19 16.46
C GLY A 166 25.35 -1.65 15.20
N ILE A 167 24.44 -0.68 15.34
CA ILE A 167 23.78 0.03 14.23
C ILE A 167 24.66 1.22 13.86
N LYS A 168 25.09 1.27 12.60
CA LYS A 168 25.90 2.36 12.04
C LYS A 168 25.05 3.22 11.12
N LEU A 169 25.26 4.53 11.19
CA LEU A 169 24.61 5.53 10.34
C LEU A 169 25.63 6.16 9.40
N ASP A 170 25.19 6.58 8.23
CA ASP A 170 25.94 7.43 7.31
C ASP A 170 25.81 8.92 7.67
N GLU A 171 26.48 9.78 6.89
CA GLU A 171 26.43 11.23 7.00
C GLU A 171 25.03 11.85 6.80
N ASN A 172 24.10 11.10 6.20
CA ASN A 172 22.72 11.51 5.92
C ASN A 172 21.72 10.94 6.93
N ASN A 173 22.19 10.38 8.05
CA ASN A 173 21.38 9.73 9.07
C ASN A 173 20.56 8.54 8.54
N LYS A 174 21.16 7.76 7.64
CA LYS A 174 20.59 6.53 7.10
C LYS A 174 21.40 5.33 7.57
N LEU A 175 20.73 4.20 7.79
CA LEU A 175 21.40 2.98 8.22
C LEU A 175 22.30 2.41 7.12
N ILE A 176 23.53 2.08 7.52
CA ILE A 176 24.44 1.26 6.72
C ILE A 176 23.93 -0.19 6.77
N ASP A 177 23.95 -0.89 5.63
CA ASP A 177 23.43 -2.26 5.49
C ASP A 177 21.94 -2.42 5.86
N PHE A 178 21.12 -1.39 5.62
CA PHE A 178 19.69 -1.39 5.97
C PHE A 178 18.97 -2.68 5.57
N ASP A 179 19.11 -3.15 4.33
CA ASP A 179 18.41 -4.33 3.81
C ASP A 179 18.72 -5.62 4.60
N LYS A 180 19.94 -5.75 5.15
CA LYS A 180 20.33 -6.91 5.97
C LYS A 180 19.82 -6.79 7.41
N LYS A 181 19.52 -5.58 7.86
CA LYS A 181 19.09 -5.26 9.23
C LYS A 181 17.57 -5.20 9.39
N VAL A 182 16.81 -5.14 8.29
CA VAL A 182 15.34 -5.12 8.33
C VAL A 182 14.79 -6.42 8.91
N PHE A 183 14.05 -6.28 10.01
CA PHE A 183 13.28 -7.33 10.64
C PHE A 183 11.83 -7.27 10.16
N THR A 184 11.36 -8.43 9.69
CA THR A 184 9.96 -8.70 9.38
C THR A 184 9.47 -9.76 10.35
N PHE A 185 8.22 -9.62 10.79
CA PHE A 185 7.58 -10.44 11.83
C PHE A 185 7.10 -11.79 11.34
#